data_AF-A0AAJ2SER5-F1
#
_entry.id   AF-A0AAJ2SER5-F1
#
_cell.length_a   1.000
_cell.length_b   1.000
_cell.length_c   1.000
_cell.angle_alpha   90.00
_cell.angle_beta   90.00
_cell.angle_gamma   90.00
#
_symmetry.space_group_name_H-M   'P 1'
#
loop_
_entity.id
_entity.type
_entity.pdbx_description
1 polymer ?
#
loop_
_entity_poly.entity_id
_entity_poly.type
_entity_poly.pdbx_seq_one_letter_code
_entity_poly.pdbx_strand_id
1 'polypeptide(L)'
;MSQILKYAICFLVSLFILSCNNEEVANKNTSVNLSQVKKDLYFNKFSNVNIAENLAVDWETIKETQIGNFKIAEIQVHEKRASTLESNFLDNHIKYQIATIESEGRLNTYFIEAYTNKGSTIYPESITKLNDFTGTLNVFLLNGQNLGSVALYNGRARNISENDTLNVLAESINAFVTRSDSANKIPQCGGNYTVFIDQTISRFDVWTVGEKIVAINYLGTTTTRTSSIMPFPCDGVYDKNDILNQRLESYNFKASSGGTNGEIAAPQIFNELTGKAKCLNDLLTKNGNSFVQKILVNFEGKSTFNVKLVSKDKVISEKTGLEINGQTLPPKDNLIVIEISTSKANENSALDVVRTILHEYIHADLHSKTFTEYYKGETGFKLVSEMYANQHAQMASVYLNSMKQALKEFHKTILIDDYNKYIAYYGEVPSDAFYEALAWGGLRDNDVNTWTDLPADKKTSIINLANRAAMLSRITPCAN
;
A
#
# COMPACT_ATOMS: atom_id res chain seq x y z
N MET A 1 48.66 -42.03 68.39
CA MET A 1 47.86 -41.10 67.57
C MET A 1 48.76 -40.41 66.52
N SER A 2 49.37 -41.15 65.57
CA SER A 2 50.43 -40.59 64.69
C SER A 2 50.50 -41.17 63.27
N GLN A 3 49.99 -42.39 63.01
CA GLN A 3 49.97 -42.94 61.64
C GLN A 3 48.61 -42.82 60.95
N ILE A 4 47.50 -42.95 61.68
CA ILE A 4 46.14 -42.88 61.11
C ILE A 4 45.83 -41.46 60.57
N LEU A 5 46.37 -40.41 61.20
CA LEU A 5 46.17 -39.03 60.74
C LEU A 5 46.95 -38.72 59.45
N LYS A 6 48.11 -39.37 59.22
CA LYS A 6 48.90 -39.18 57.99
C LYS A 6 48.25 -39.84 56.78
N TYR A 7 47.62 -41.00 56.97
CA TYR A 7 46.85 -41.65 55.90
C TYR A 7 45.52 -40.94 55.62
N ALA A 8 44.85 -40.39 56.64
CA ALA A 8 43.63 -39.61 56.44
C ALA A 8 43.89 -38.31 55.65
N ILE A 9 45.02 -37.63 55.91
CA ILE A 9 45.40 -36.41 55.17
C ILE A 9 45.82 -36.74 53.73
N CYS A 10 46.55 -37.84 53.49
CA CYS A 10 46.86 -38.24 52.12
C CYS A 10 45.61 -38.65 51.33
N PHE A 11 44.64 -39.33 51.98
CA PHE A 11 43.39 -39.74 51.34
C PHE A 11 42.49 -38.55 50.98
N LEU A 12 42.42 -37.54 51.85
CA LEU A 12 41.70 -36.28 51.60
C LEU A 12 42.36 -35.42 50.51
N VAL A 13 43.70 -35.39 50.44
CA VAL A 13 44.41 -34.68 49.35
C VAL A 13 44.24 -35.41 48.02
N SER A 14 44.21 -36.75 47.98
CA SER A 14 43.89 -37.48 46.75
C SER A 14 42.43 -37.34 46.30
N LEU A 15 41.49 -37.10 47.22
CA LEU A 15 40.07 -36.82 46.89
C LEU A 15 39.87 -35.41 46.32
N PHE A 16 40.69 -34.43 46.69
CA PHE A 16 40.67 -33.10 46.05
C PHE A 16 41.31 -33.10 44.66
N ILE A 17 42.33 -33.94 44.41
CA ILE A 17 42.99 -34.03 43.10
C ILE A 17 42.15 -34.85 42.08
N LEU A 18 41.20 -35.67 42.54
CA LEU A 18 40.26 -36.42 41.68
C LEU A 18 38.89 -35.73 41.48
N SER A 19 38.65 -34.55 42.07
CA SER A 19 37.44 -33.75 41.78
C SER A 19 37.60 -32.79 40.59
N CYS A 20 38.78 -32.73 40.00
CA CYS A 20 39.00 -32.11 38.68
C CYS A 20 38.90 -33.18 37.59
N ASN A 21 37.77 -33.88 37.51
CA ASN A 21 37.44 -34.66 36.32
C ASN A 21 36.69 -33.76 35.35
N ASN A 22 37.44 -33.33 34.33
CA ASN A 22 36.99 -33.15 32.96
C ASN A 22 35.72 -32.30 32.73
N GLU A 23 35.85 -30.99 32.91
CA GLU A 23 35.41 -30.08 31.85
C GLU A 23 36.63 -29.68 31.01
N GLU A 24 37.25 -30.67 30.33
CA GLU A 24 37.74 -30.38 28.98
C GLU A 24 36.51 -30.29 28.07
N VAL A 25 35.71 -29.24 28.28
CA VAL A 25 34.92 -28.69 27.19
C VAL A 25 35.99 -28.22 26.23
N ALA A 26 36.13 -28.95 25.12
CA ALA A 26 36.93 -28.54 24.00
C ALA A 26 36.64 -27.05 23.75
N ASN A 27 37.58 -26.18 24.12
CA ASN A 27 37.64 -24.81 23.67
C ASN A 27 37.90 -24.89 22.17
N LYS A 28 36.87 -25.23 21.40
CA LYS A 28 36.70 -24.62 20.10
C LYS A 28 36.69 -23.14 20.40
N ASN A 29 37.74 -22.44 19.98
CA ASN A 29 37.83 -20.99 20.02
C ASN A 29 36.70 -20.41 19.16
N THR A 30 35.46 -20.47 19.66
CA THR A 30 34.32 -19.83 19.02
C THR A 30 34.45 -18.35 19.28
N SER A 31 34.33 -17.52 18.25
CA SER A 31 34.42 -16.05 18.40
C SER A 31 33.27 -15.49 19.26
N VAL A 32 32.24 -16.29 19.51
CA VAL A 32 31.07 -15.92 20.30
C VAL A 32 31.15 -16.46 21.72
N ASN A 33 30.94 -15.57 22.69
CA ASN A 33 30.81 -15.93 24.10
C ASN A 33 29.46 -16.62 24.35
N LEU A 34 29.41 -17.94 24.14
CA LEU A 34 28.21 -18.75 24.31
C LEU A 34 27.60 -18.65 25.71
N SER A 35 28.43 -18.46 26.74
CA SER A 35 27.94 -18.31 28.11
C SER A 35 27.10 -17.04 28.26
N GLN A 36 27.46 -15.96 27.55
CA GLN A 36 26.71 -14.72 27.52
C GLN A 36 25.42 -14.87 26.71
N VAL A 37 25.45 -15.50 25.53
CA VAL A 37 24.24 -15.76 24.72
C VAL A 37 23.22 -16.61 25.49
N LYS A 38 23.68 -17.66 26.19
CA LYS A 38 22.83 -18.48 27.07
C LYS A 38 22.22 -17.68 28.21
N LYS A 39 22.99 -16.77 28.82
CA LYS A 39 22.53 -15.92 29.91
C LYS A 39 21.50 -14.88 29.45
N ASP A 40 21.65 -14.35 28.24
CA ASP A 40 20.81 -13.29 27.70
C ASP A 40 19.51 -13.79 27.07
N LEU A 41 19.42 -15.09 26.76
CA LEU A 41 18.22 -15.70 26.20
C LEU A 41 17.17 -15.99 27.29
N TYR A 42 16.07 -15.25 27.23
CA TYR A 42 14.94 -15.39 28.14
C TYR A 42 13.66 -15.70 27.37
N PHE A 43 13.41 -16.99 27.06
CA PHE A 43 12.21 -17.41 26.32
C PHE A 43 10.91 -16.89 26.93
N ASN A 44 10.80 -16.89 28.26
CA ASN A 44 9.61 -16.41 28.97
C ASN A 44 9.31 -14.89 28.79
N LYS A 45 10.22 -14.11 28.19
CA LYS A 45 9.99 -12.69 27.88
C LYS A 45 9.45 -12.45 26.47
N PHE A 46 9.40 -13.47 25.62
CA PHE A 46 8.82 -13.35 24.29
C PHE A 46 7.29 -13.32 24.39
N SER A 47 6.65 -12.39 23.69
CA SER A 47 5.18 -12.27 23.67
C SER A 47 4.50 -13.39 22.88
N ASN A 48 5.22 -14.02 21.95
CA ASN A 48 4.71 -15.16 21.18
C ASN A 48 4.81 -16.44 22.04
N VAL A 49 3.66 -17.04 22.35
CA VAL A 49 3.55 -18.26 23.18
C VAL A 49 4.35 -19.43 22.59
N ASN A 50 4.39 -19.56 21.26
CA ASN A 50 5.18 -20.60 20.61
C ASN A 50 6.67 -20.43 20.92
N ILE A 51 7.19 -19.20 20.80
CA ILE A 51 8.58 -18.89 21.11
C ILE A 51 8.86 -19.10 22.60
N ALA A 52 7.96 -18.64 23.46
CA ALA A 52 8.15 -18.64 24.90
C ALA A 52 8.16 -20.06 25.53
N GLU A 53 7.39 -20.99 24.97
CA GLU A 53 7.14 -22.28 25.62
C GLU A 53 7.61 -23.49 24.78
N ASN A 54 7.52 -23.38 23.46
CA ASN A 54 7.65 -24.53 22.56
C ASN A 54 9.01 -24.62 21.85
N LEU A 55 10.00 -23.78 22.18
CA LEU A 55 11.32 -23.83 21.55
C LEU A 55 12.41 -24.43 22.43
N ALA A 56 13.38 -25.06 21.78
CA ALA A 56 14.61 -25.57 22.36
C ALA A 56 15.80 -25.16 21.47
N VAL A 57 16.89 -24.73 22.10
CA VAL A 57 18.14 -24.35 21.41
C VAL A 57 19.09 -25.54 21.40
N ASP A 58 19.65 -25.85 20.24
CA ASP A 58 20.77 -26.79 20.12
C ASP A 58 22.08 -26.03 20.38
N TRP A 59 22.59 -26.15 21.61
CA TRP A 59 23.83 -25.51 22.03
C TRP A 59 25.09 -26.28 21.61
N GLU A 60 24.95 -27.48 21.07
CA GLU A 60 26.07 -28.33 20.66
C GLU A 60 26.50 -28.02 19.22
N THR A 61 25.53 -27.63 18.38
CA THR A 61 25.74 -27.35 16.96
C THR A 61 25.84 -25.84 16.69
N ILE A 62 27.07 -25.31 16.72
CA ILE A 62 27.35 -23.92 16.34
C ILE A 62 28.09 -23.92 15.00
N LYS A 63 27.53 -23.21 14.02
CA LYS A 63 28.17 -23.01 12.72
C LYS A 63 28.76 -21.62 12.68
N GLU A 64 30.07 -21.54 12.52
CA GLU A 64 30.78 -20.27 12.36
C GLU A 64 31.17 -20.09 10.89
N THR A 65 30.90 -18.90 10.36
CA THR A 65 31.24 -18.51 8.99
C THR A 65 31.81 -17.11 9.01
N GLN A 66 32.85 -16.86 8.21
CA GLN A 66 33.43 -15.53 8.05
C GLN A 66 33.39 -15.13 6.57
N ILE A 67 32.92 -13.90 6.30
CA ILE A 67 32.92 -13.32 4.96
C ILE A 67 33.18 -11.82 5.07
N GLY A 68 34.18 -11.32 4.33
CA GLY A 68 34.60 -9.93 4.44
C GLY A 68 34.91 -9.53 5.88
N ASN A 69 34.22 -8.49 6.37
CA ASN A 69 34.30 -7.97 7.73
C ASN A 69 33.30 -8.60 8.72
N PHE A 70 32.48 -9.57 8.28
CA PHE A 70 31.50 -10.23 9.12
C PHE A 70 32.04 -11.57 9.66
N LYS A 71 31.99 -11.75 10.97
CA LYS A 71 32.08 -13.06 11.60
C LYS A 71 30.71 -13.43 12.13
N ILE A 72 30.18 -14.56 11.69
CA ILE A 72 28.81 -14.99 11.97
C ILE A 72 28.87 -16.32 12.70
N ALA A 73 28.19 -16.42 13.84
CA ALA A 73 27.91 -17.69 14.48
C ALA A 73 26.40 -17.94 14.48
N GLU A 74 26.04 -19.17 14.14
CA GLU A 74 24.68 -19.61 13.90
C GLU A 74 24.36 -20.78 14.82
N ILE A 75 23.31 -20.63 15.62
CA ILE A 75 22.85 -21.62 16.59
C ILE A 75 21.44 -22.03 16.19
N GLN A 76 21.23 -23.34 16.05
CA GLN A 76 19.93 -23.87 15.62
C GLN A 76 18.92 -23.84 16.76
N VAL A 77 17.68 -23.50 16.44
CA VAL A 77 16.54 -23.52 17.37
C VAL A 77 15.43 -24.34 16.73
N HIS A 78 14.93 -25.32 17.46
CA HIS A 78 13.88 -26.21 16.98
C HIS A 78 12.66 -26.17 17.90
N GLU A 79 11.51 -26.52 17.36
CA GLU A 79 10.30 -26.68 18.15
C GLU A 79 10.32 -28.03 18.86
N LYS A 80 9.93 -28.03 20.14
CA LYS A 80 9.70 -29.26 20.92
C LYS A 80 8.52 -30.04 20.35
N ARG A 81 7.51 -29.32 19.83
CA ARG A 81 6.35 -29.85 19.13
C ARG A 81 6.17 -29.05 17.85
N ALA A 82 6.17 -29.70 16.70
CA ALA A 82 6.01 -29.00 15.43
C ALA A 82 4.69 -28.21 15.40
N SER A 83 4.79 -26.92 15.10
CA SER A 83 3.63 -26.05 14.88
C SER A 83 3.33 -25.99 13.39
N THR A 84 2.05 -25.83 13.06
CA THR A 84 1.61 -25.61 11.67
C THR A 84 0.98 -24.24 11.53
N LEU A 85 1.43 -23.48 10.55
CA LEU A 85 0.82 -22.21 10.17
C LEU A 85 -0.25 -22.44 9.11
N GLU A 86 -1.48 -21.98 9.39
CA GLU A 86 -2.54 -21.94 8.37
C GLU A 86 -2.40 -20.66 7.55
N SER A 87 -1.83 -20.78 6.34
CA SER A 87 -1.67 -19.66 5.41
C SER A 87 -1.81 -20.09 3.96
N ASN A 88 -2.45 -19.25 3.16
CA ASN A 88 -2.48 -19.42 1.70
C ASN A 88 -1.20 -18.89 1.02
N PHE A 89 -0.39 -18.11 1.74
CA PHE A 89 0.78 -17.40 1.19
C PHE A 89 2.12 -17.91 1.73
N LEU A 90 2.15 -18.43 2.95
CA LEU A 90 3.37 -18.90 3.62
C LEU A 90 3.43 -20.42 3.63
N ASP A 91 4.64 -20.96 3.73
CA ASP A 91 4.85 -22.36 4.09
C ASP A 91 4.26 -22.64 5.48
N ASN A 92 3.80 -23.88 5.69
CA ASN A 92 3.16 -24.25 6.94
C ASN A 92 4.15 -24.51 8.07
N HIS A 93 5.47 -24.53 7.82
CA HIS A 93 6.49 -24.68 8.85
C HIS A 93 7.23 -23.38 9.12
N ILE A 94 7.33 -23.01 10.39
CA ILE A 94 8.12 -21.88 10.85
C ILE A 94 9.48 -22.40 11.30
N LYS A 95 10.55 -21.68 10.97
CA LYS A 95 11.92 -22.04 11.39
C LYS A 95 12.49 -20.97 12.31
N TYR A 96 13.36 -21.40 13.22
CA TYR A 96 13.93 -20.54 14.24
C TYR A 96 15.46 -20.64 14.23
N GLN A 97 16.12 -19.55 14.55
CA GLN A 97 17.58 -19.50 14.61
C GLN A 97 18.05 -18.40 15.56
N ILE A 98 19.19 -18.60 16.22
CA ILE A 98 19.95 -17.50 16.82
C ILE A 98 21.16 -17.22 15.94
N ALA A 99 21.37 -15.97 15.57
CA ALA A 99 22.52 -15.53 14.80
C ALA A 99 23.26 -14.42 15.55
N THR A 100 24.56 -14.59 15.72
CA THR A 100 25.46 -13.56 16.25
C THR A 100 26.37 -13.08 15.13
N ILE A 101 26.41 -11.78 14.91
CA ILE A 101 27.17 -11.13 13.84
C ILE A 101 28.11 -10.09 14.47
N GLU A 102 29.40 -10.34 14.36
CA GLU A 102 30.44 -9.36 14.67
C GLU A 102 30.81 -8.58 13.39
N SER A 103 30.70 -7.26 13.44
CA SER A 103 31.14 -6.35 12.38
C SER A 103 31.70 -5.08 13.00
N GLU A 104 32.85 -4.63 12.50
CA GLU A 104 33.54 -3.40 12.98
C GLU A 104 33.77 -3.37 14.52
N GLY A 105 34.03 -4.55 15.10
CA GLY A 105 34.23 -4.70 16.55
C GLY A 105 32.95 -4.61 17.39
N ARG A 106 31.77 -4.55 16.75
CA ARG A 106 30.46 -4.59 17.42
C ARG A 106 29.81 -5.95 17.22
N LEU A 107 29.38 -6.55 18.32
CA LEU A 107 28.65 -7.81 18.33
C LEU A 107 27.14 -7.56 18.37
N ASN A 108 26.42 -8.06 17.38
CA ASN A 108 24.96 -8.02 17.35
C ASN A 108 24.43 -9.44 17.44
N THR A 109 23.45 -9.69 18.31
CA THR A 109 22.84 -11.02 18.46
C THR A 109 21.34 -10.94 18.26
N TYR A 110 20.84 -11.80 17.38
CA TYR A 110 19.46 -11.82 16.93
C TYR A 110 18.84 -13.18 17.20
N PHE A 111 17.62 -13.18 17.70
CA PHE A 111 16.71 -14.31 17.61
C PHE A 111 15.82 -14.12 16.38
N ILE A 112 15.81 -15.12 15.49
CA ILE A 112 15.19 -15.04 14.17
C ILE A 112 14.06 -16.06 14.09
N GLU A 113 12.88 -15.59 13.70
CA GLU A 113 11.73 -16.39 13.29
C GLU A 113 11.55 -16.23 11.77
N ALA A 114 11.73 -17.30 11.01
CA ALA A 114 11.74 -17.29 9.56
C ALA A 114 10.41 -17.81 9.00
N TYR A 115 9.75 -16.94 8.21
CA TYR A 115 8.55 -17.25 7.44
C TYR A 115 8.95 -17.46 5.97
N THR A 116 8.70 -18.65 5.44
CA THR A 116 9.00 -18.98 4.04
C THR A 116 7.78 -18.67 3.17
N ASN A 117 7.94 -18.04 2.01
CA ASN A 117 6.83 -17.90 1.05
C ASN A 117 6.51 -19.25 0.40
N LYS A 118 5.22 -19.53 0.17
CA LYS A 118 4.78 -20.76 -0.49
C LYS A 118 5.41 -20.86 -1.89
N GLY A 119 6.05 -22.00 -2.17
CA GLY A 119 6.77 -22.23 -3.43
C GLY A 119 8.24 -21.77 -3.44
N SER A 120 8.74 -21.17 -2.36
CA SER A 120 10.18 -20.92 -2.15
C SER A 120 10.88 -22.15 -1.58
N THR A 121 12.21 -22.19 -1.65
CA THR A 121 13.01 -23.12 -0.84
C THR A 121 12.77 -22.85 0.65
N ILE A 122 12.58 -23.91 1.44
CA ILE A 122 12.42 -23.83 2.90
C ILE A 122 13.66 -23.18 3.52
N TYR A 123 13.46 -22.37 4.56
CA TYR A 123 14.54 -21.76 5.30
C TYR A 123 15.59 -22.82 5.75
N PRO A 124 16.84 -22.72 5.30
CA PRO A 124 17.87 -23.76 5.48
C PRO A 124 18.51 -23.74 6.88
N GLU A 125 17.87 -23.08 7.85
CA GLU A 125 18.37 -22.89 9.22
C GLU A 125 19.76 -22.24 9.25
N SER A 126 20.01 -21.36 8.28
CA SER A 126 21.25 -20.60 8.15
C SER A 126 21.04 -19.35 7.29
N ILE A 127 21.39 -18.19 7.84
CA ILE A 127 21.38 -16.90 7.16
C ILE A 127 22.46 -16.79 6.06
N THR A 128 23.44 -17.70 6.06
CA THR A 128 24.54 -17.73 5.08
C THR A 128 24.24 -18.56 3.84
N LYS A 129 23.09 -19.26 3.80
CA LYS A 129 22.72 -20.20 2.71
C LYS A 129 21.40 -19.85 2.03
N LEU A 130 21.10 -18.56 1.88
CA LEU A 130 19.78 -18.10 1.45
C LEU A 130 19.61 -17.86 -0.05
N ASN A 131 20.54 -18.26 -0.92
CA ASN A 131 20.56 -17.88 -2.35
C ASN A 131 19.23 -18.01 -3.11
N ASP A 132 18.42 -19.04 -2.84
CA ASP A 132 17.13 -19.28 -3.50
C ASP A 132 15.92 -19.02 -2.58
N PHE A 133 16.17 -18.51 -1.37
CA PHE A 133 15.15 -18.28 -0.36
C PHE A 133 14.42 -16.95 -0.60
N THR A 134 13.09 -17.02 -0.55
CA THR A 134 12.18 -15.88 -0.54
C THR A 134 11.22 -16.00 0.64
N GLY A 135 11.16 -14.96 1.46
CA GLY A 135 10.39 -14.96 2.71
C GLY A 135 10.69 -13.74 3.57
N THR A 136 10.33 -13.83 4.85
CA THR A 136 10.54 -12.75 5.83
C THR A 136 11.14 -13.31 7.10
N LEU A 137 12.13 -12.60 7.64
CA LEU A 137 12.68 -12.86 8.97
C LEU A 137 12.07 -11.85 9.93
N ASN A 138 11.34 -12.33 10.93
CA ASN A 138 10.92 -11.56 12.09
C ASN A 138 12.03 -11.65 13.15
N VAL A 139 12.52 -10.51 13.63
CA VAL A 139 13.80 -10.43 14.33
C VAL A 139 13.59 -9.84 15.72
N PHE A 140 14.20 -10.48 16.72
CA PHE A 140 14.09 -10.11 18.12
C PHE A 140 15.47 -10.02 18.78
N LEU A 141 15.56 -9.25 19.86
CA LEU A 141 16.61 -9.41 20.86
C LEU A 141 16.34 -10.66 21.70
N LEU A 142 17.40 -11.22 22.30
CA LEU A 142 17.31 -12.40 23.17
C LEU A 142 16.43 -12.21 24.42
N ASN A 143 16.14 -10.96 24.77
CA ASN A 143 15.25 -10.58 25.87
C ASN A 143 13.75 -10.52 25.46
N GLY A 144 13.40 -10.87 24.21
CA GLY A 144 12.04 -10.87 23.69
C GLY A 144 11.58 -9.58 23.00
N GLN A 145 12.38 -8.51 23.02
CA GLN A 145 12.05 -7.27 22.32
C GLN A 145 12.06 -7.49 20.79
N ASN A 146 10.94 -7.19 20.13
CA ASN A 146 10.84 -7.22 18.67
C ASN A 146 11.61 -6.04 18.06
N LEU A 147 12.53 -6.31 17.15
CA LEU A 147 13.33 -5.32 16.43
C LEU A 147 12.74 -4.93 15.08
N GLY A 148 11.86 -5.76 14.51
CA GLY A 148 11.24 -5.58 13.21
C GLY A 148 11.41 -6.80 12.31
N SER A 149 11.49 -6.56 11.01
CA SER A 149 11.56 -7.60 9.99
C SER A 149 12.53 -7.26 8.85
N VAL A 150 13.14 -8.31 8.31
CA VAL A 150 13.98 -8.29 7.11
C VAL A 150 13.29 -9.13 6.03
N ALA A 151 13.01 -8.53 4.87
CA ALA A 151 12.44 -9.24 3.73
C ALA A 151 13.56 -9.83 2.86
N LEU A 152 13.34 -11.03 2.33
CA LEU A 152 14.25 -11.70 1.42
C LEU A 152 13.57 -12.08 0.12
N TYR A 153 14.25 -11.81 -0.99
CA TYR A 153 13.82 -12.21 -2.32
C TYR A 153 15.02 -12.79 -3.09
N ASN A 154 14.96 -14.09 -3.39
CA ASN A 154 16.05 -14.86 -4.01
C ASN A 154 17.40 -14.57 -3.32
N GLY A 155 17.43 -14.76 -2.00
CA GLY A 155 18.60 -14.57 -1.14
C GLY A 155 19.02 -13.14 -0.86
N ARG A 156 18.47 -12.15 -1.56
CA ARG A 156 18.76 -10.74 -1.29
C ARG A 156 17.91 -10.25 -0.13
N ALA A 157 18.56 -9.78 0.92
CA ALA A 157 17.93 -9.25 2.12
C ALA A 157 17.76 -7.72 2.06
N ARG A 158 16.63 -7.23 2.55
CA ARG A 158 16.34 -5.81 2.75
C ARG A 158 15.69 -5.61 4.11
N ASN A 159 16.26 -4.72 4.91
CA ASN A 159 15.58 -4.22 6.11
C ASN A 159 14.31 -3.45 5.68
N ILE A 160 13.15 -3.91 6.15
CA ILE A 160 11.84 -3.28 5.86
C ILE A 160 11.25 -2.60 7.10
N SER A 161 12.03 -2.46 8.15
CA SER A 161 11.66 -1.77 9.40
C SER A 161 12.43 -0.47 9.55
N GLU A 162 11.92 0.43 10.40
CA GLU A 162 12.59 1.70 10.73
C GLU A 162 13.80 1.54 11.67
N ASN A 163 14.10 0.30 12.09
CA ASN A 163 15.17 0.00 13.03
C ASN A 163 16.49 -0.30 12.29
N ASP A 164 17.42 0.65 12.33
CA ASP A 164 18.73 0.54 11.67
C ASP A 164 19.60 -0.60 12.19
N THR A 165 19.32 -1.15 13.38
CA THR A 165 20.07 -2.31 13.91
C THR A 165 19.91 -3.56 13.04
N LEU A 166 18.87 -3.62 12.22
CA LEU A 166 18.65 -4.72 11.26
C LEU A 166 19.44 -4.55 9.95
N ASN A 167 20.06 -3.40 9.70
CA ASN A 167 20.90 -3.19 8.52
C ASN A 167 22.11 -4.13 8.54
N VAL A 168 22.73 -4.34 9.71
CA VAL A 168 23.86 -5.27 9.87
C VAL A 168 23.46 -6.71 9.50
N LEU A 169 22.26 -7.15 9.92
CA LEU A 169 21.73 -8.46 9.53
C LEU A 169 21.51 -8.55 8.02
N ALA A 170 20.84 -7.55 7.41
CA ALA A 170 20.59 -7.56 5.97
C ALA A 170 21.89 -7.52 5.14
N GLU A 171 22.86 -6.69 5.52
CA GLU A 171 24.17 -6.59 4.87
C GLU A 171 24.96 -7.89 4.98
N SER A 172 24.98 -8.52 6.16
CA SER A 172 25.67 -9.80 6.36
C SER A 172 25.07 -10.93 5.53
N ILE A 173 23.74 -11.00 5.37
CA ILE A 173 23.08 -11.97 4.47
C ILE A 173 23.50 -11.70 3.02
N ASN A 174 23.44 -10.43 2.60
CA ASN A 174 23.77 -10.03 1.23
C ASN A 174 25.23 -10.32 0.84
N ALA A 175 26.14 -10.44 1.81
CA ALA A 175 27.52 -10.83 1.55
C ALA A 175 27.66 -12.25 0.96
N PHE A 176 26.71 -13.15 1.24
CA PHE A 176 26.72 -14.54 0.74
C PHE A 176 25.99 -14.74 -0.58
N VAL A 177 25.29 -13.72 -1.08
CA VAL A 177 24.58 -13.80 -2.35
C VAL A 177 25.61 -13.98 -3.45
N THR A 178 25.71 -15.21 -3.98
CA THR A 178 26.59 -15.52 -5.10
C THR A 178 26.16 -14.68 -6.29
N ARG A 179 27.00 -13.74 -6.72
CA ARG A 179 26.87 -13.14 -8.05
C ARG A 179 27.00 -14.30 -9.04
N SER A 180 25.97 -14.54 -9.85
CA SER A 180 26.02 -15.55 -10.90
C SER A 180 27.05 -15.14 -11.97
N ASP A 181 28.33 -15.41 -11.71
CA ASP A 181 29.41 -15.25 -12.67
C ASP A 181 29.39 -16.43 -13.63
N SER A 182 28.64 -16.33 -14.74
CA SER A 182 28.85 -17.12 -15.97
C SER A 182 28.16 -16.58 -17.24
N ALA A 183 27.40 -15.48 -17.19
CA ALA A 183 26.80 -14.88 -18.40
C ALA A 183 27.18 -13.40 -18.64
N ASN A 184 28.00 -12.79 -17.77
CA ASN A 184 28.43 -11.41 -17.90
C ASN A 184 29.96 -11.30 -18.09
N LYS A 185 30.44 -11.56 -19.30
CA LYS A 185 31.43 -10.62 -19.87
C LYS A 185 30.63 -9.64 -20.71
N ILE A 186 30.36 -8.47 -20.13
CA ILE A 186 29.70 -7.36 -20.81
C ILE A 186 30.66 -6.83 -21.89
N PRO A 187 30.20 -6.60 -23.13
CA PRO A 187 31.05 -6.07 -24.21
C PRO A 187 31.57 -4.67 -23.88
N GLN A 188 32.72 -4.30 -24.45
CA GLN A 188 33.28 -2.94 -24.29
C GLN A 188 32.32 -1.86 -24.80
N CYS A 189 32.36 -0.73 -24.10
CA CYS A 189 31.50 0.44 -24.22
C CYS A 189 31.31 0.89 -25.67
N GLY A 190 30.09 0.75 -26.16
CA GLY A 190 29.68 1.19 -27.50
C GLY A 190 28.24 0.83 -27.86
N GLY A 191 27.59 -0.04 -27.08
CA GLY A 191 26.19 -0.39 -27.25
C GLY A 191 25.25 0.38 -26.32
N ASN A 192 24.12 0.82 -26.86
CA ASN A 192 22.93 1.13 -26.07
C ASN A 192 22.11 -0.16 -25.91
N TYR A 193 21.46 -0.36 -24.77
CA TYR A 193 20.48 -1.44 -24.62
C TYR A 193 19.15 -0.89 -24.14
N THR A 194 18.07 -1.47 -24.65
CA THR A 194 16.71 -1.07 -24.30
C THR A 194 16.25 -1.93 -23.13
N VAL A 195 16.07 -1.31 -21.97
CA VAL A 195 15.44 -1.95 -20.82
C VAL A 195 13.94 -1.80 -20.96
N PHE A 196 13.23 -2.92 -20.99
CA PHE A 196 11.78 -2.96 -20.87
C PHE A 196 11.41 -3.20 -19.42
N ILE A 197 10.70 -2.27 -18.81
CA ILE A 197 10.13 -2.43 -17.47
C ILE A 197 8.63 -2.68 -17.66
N ASP A 198 8.20 -3.88 -17.31
CA ASP A 198 6.79 -4.26 -17.30
C ASP A 198 6.21 -4.03 -15.90
N GLN A 199 5.53 -2.90 -15.70
CA GLN A 199 4.79 -2.65 -14.47
C GLN A 199 3.38 -3.20 -14.60
N THR A 200 3.16 -4.30 -13.89
CA THR A 200 1.88 -5.01 -13.87
C THR A 200 1.10 -4.62 -12.62
N ILE A 201 0.07 -3.79 -12.80
CA ILE A 201 -0.81 -3.35 -11.71
C ILE A 201 -2.11 -4.14 -11.80
N SER A 202 -2.33 -5.05 -10.84
CA SER A 202 -3.60 -5.74 -10.64
C SER A 202 -4.51 -4.89 -9.76
N ARG A 203 -5.68 -4.52 -10.27
CA ARG A 203 -6.66 -3.72 -9.53
C ARG A 203 -7.76 -4.62 -9.02
N PHE A 204 -8.16 -4.39 -7.78
CA PHE A 204 -9.29 -5.07 -7.14
C PHE A 204 -10.24 -4.00 -6.60
N ASP A 205 -11.53 -4.25 -6.77
CA ASP A 205 -12.60 -3.50 -6.13
C ASP A 205 -12.99 -4.22 -4.85
N VAL A 206 -12.79 -3.56 -3.72
CA VAL A 206 -13.06 -4.15 -2.40
C VAL A 206 -14.29 -3.47 -1.81
N TRP A 207 -15.32 -4.27 -1.60
CA TRP A 207 -16.60 -3.84 -1.06
C TRP A 207 -16.67 -4.19 0.41
N THR A 208 -17.01 -3.21 1.25
CA THR A 208 -17.15 -3.40 2.70
C THR A 208 -18.53 -2.94 3.18
N VAL A 209 -19.05 -3.64 4.20
CA VAL A 209 -20.22 -3.20 4.99
C VAL A 209 -19.76 -3.09 6.43
N GLY A 210 -19.62 -1.85 6.91
CA GLY A 210 -18.88 -1.58 8.14
C GLY A 210 -17.41 -1.98 7.99
N GLU A 211 -16.89 -2.75 8.95
CA GLU A 211 -15.50 -3.25 8.93
C GLU A 211 -15.34 -4.58 8.19
N LYS A 212 -16.44 -5.19 7.70
CA LYS A 212 -16.39 -6.49 7.03
C LYS A 212 -16.30 -6.33 5.53
N ILE A 213 -15.30 -6.96 4.92
CA ILE A 213 -15.21 -7.11 3.46
C ILE A 213 -16.27 -8.11 3.02
N VAL A 214 -17.17 -7.67 2.16
CA VAL A 214 -18.28 -8.46 1.61
C VAL A 214 -18.00 -8.96 0.19
N ALA A 215 -17.15 -8.27 -0.57
CA ALA A 215 -16.68 -8.76 -1.87
C ALA A 215 -15.30 -8.18 -2.23
N ILE A 216 -14.50 -8.96 -2.94
CA ILE A 216 -13.27 -8.51 -3.60
C ILE A 216 -13.37 -8.93 -5.06
N ASN A 217 -13.59 -7.97 -5.96
CA ASN A 217 -13.72 -8.21 -7.38
C ASN A 217 -12.44 -7.80 -8.08
N TYR A 218 -11.79 -8.73 -8.77
CA TYR A 218 -10.66 -8.39 -9.62
C TYR A 218 -11.15 -7.58 -10.84
N LEU A 219 -10.64 -6.36 -10.98
CA LEU A 219 -11.02 -5.43 -12.05
C LEU A 219 -10.14 -5.57 -13.30
N GLY A 220 -9.03 -6.30 -13.18
CA GLY A 220 -8.10 -6.50 -14.27
C GLY A 220 -6.68 -6.06 -13.93
N THR A 221 -5.78 -6.41 -14.83
CA THR A 221 -4.37 -6.09 -14.74
C THR A 221 -3.98 -5.19 -15.90
N THR A 222 -3.29 -4.11 -15.59
CA THR A 222 -2.65 -3.26 -16.59
C THR A 222 -1.15 -3.45 -16.50
N THR A 223 -0.56 -3.98 -17.56
CA THR A 223 0.89 -4.03 -17.72
C THR A 223 1.32 -2.85 -18.58
N THR A 224 1.95 -1.86 -17.97
CA THR A 224 2.59 -0.77 -18.68
C THR A 224 4.02 -1.17 -18.95
N ARG A 225 4.36 -1.39 -20.22
CA ARG A 225 5.74 -1.61 -20.67
C ARG A 225 6.37 -0.25 -20.98
N THR A 226 7.31 0.19 -20.16
CA THR A 226 8.15 1.35 -20.49
C THR A 226 9.49 0.86 -21.02
N SER A 227 9.92 1.42 -22.15
CA SER A 227 11.24 1.15 -22.72
C SER A 227 12.15 2.35 -22.46
N SER A 228 13.21 2.14 -21.70
CA SER A 228 14.27 3.12 -21.52
C SER A 228 15.51 2.63 -22.25
N ILE A 229 16.03 3.43 -23.17
CA ILE A 229 17.35 3.19 -23.75
C ILE A 229 18.35 3.60 -22.69
N MET A 230 19.03 2.62 -22.10
CA MET A 230 20.07 2.84 -21.12
C MET A 230 21.43 2.59 -21.80
N PRO A 231 22.44 3.44 -21.54
CA PRO A 231 23.81 3.06 -21.86
C PRO A 231 24.16 1.83 -21.02
N PHE A 232 24.89 0.87 -21.59
CA PHE A 232 25.35 -0.32 -20.85
C PHE A 232 25.96 0.10 -19.50
N PRO A 233 25.55 -0.48 -18.36
CA PRO A 233 26.15 -0.16 -17.07
C PRO A 233 27.58 -0.68 -17.09
N CYS A 234 28.53 0.23 -17.26
CA CYS A 234 29.94 -0.10 -17.18
C CYS A 234 30.32 -0.31 -15.71
N ASP A 235 31.14 -1.33 -15.46
CA ASP A 235 32.21 -1.23 -14.47
C ASP A 235 33.15 -0.12 -14.95
N GLY A 236 32.73 1.13 -14.73
CA GLY A 236 33.62 2.27 -14.83
C GLY A 236 34.38 2.32 -13.52
N VAL A 237 35.65 1.92 -13.54
CA VAL A 237 36.59 2.14 -12.44
C VAL A 237 36.63 3.62 -12.13
N TYR A 238 35.76 4.08 -11.21
CA TYR A 238 35.71 5.38 -10.51
C TYR A 238 36.27 6.65 -11.20
N ASP A 239 36.32 6.75 -12.53
CA ASP A 239 36.75 7.96 -13.21
C ASP A 239 35.56 8.93 -13.33
N LYS A 240 35.72 10.06 -12.65
CA LYS A 240 34.76 11.16 -12.59
C LYS A 240 34.44 11.73 -13.98
N ASN A 241 35.36 11.61 -14.94
CA ASN A 241 35.16 12.10 -16.30
C ASN A 241 34.19 11.24 -17.11
N ASP A 242 34.20 9.92 -16.91
CA ASP A 242 33.30 8.99 -17.62
C ASP A 242 31.85 9.14 -17.14
N ILE A 243 31.65 9.36 -15.84
CA ILE A 243 30.33 9.67 -15.25
C ILE A 243 29.79 11.00 -15.78
N LEU A 244 30.66 12.00 -15.99
CA LEU A 244 30.27 13.31 -16.52
C LEU A 244 29.84 13.22 -17.99
N ASN A 245 30.60 12.50 -18.81
CA ASN A 245 30.28 12.27 -20.23
C ASN A 245 28.98 11.47 -20.40
N GLN A 246 28.76 10.45 -19.57
CA GLN A 246 27.52 9.66 -19.56
C GLN A 246 26.28 10.51 -19.24
N ARG A 247 26.40 11.49 -18.31
CA ARG A 247 25.32 12.42 -18.01
C ARG A 247 25.05 13.39 -19.16
N LEU A 248 26.10 13.91 -19.81
CA LEU A 248 25.95 14.83 -20.94
C LEU A 248 25.22 14.17 -22.13
N GLU A 249 25.52 12.92 -22.45
CA GLU A 249 24.80 12.17 -23.49
C GLU A 249 23.33 11.89 -23.12
N SER A 250 23.06 11.55 -21.85
CA SER A 250 21.69 11.37 -21.35
C SER A 250 20.84 12.65 -21.44
N TYR A 251 21.44 13.82 -21.25
CA TYR A 251 20.74 15.11 -21.37
C TYR A 251 20.50 15.50 -22.84
N ASN A 252 21.42 15.18 -23.74
CA ASN A 252 21.28 15.49 -25.16
C ASN A 252 20.22 14.62 -25.88
N PHE A 253 19.92 13.41 -25.38
CA PHE A 253 18.92 12.52 -26.00
C PHE A 253 17.45 12.96 -25.77
N LYS A 254 17.16 13.76 -24.73
CA LYS A 254 15.78 14.25 -24.48
C LYS A 254 15.27 15.26 -25.52
N ALA A 255 16.13 15.71 -26.44
CA ALA A 255 15.73 16.64 -27.51
C ALA A 255 15.17 15.94 -28.77
N SER A 256 15.28 14.60 -28.88
CA SER A 256 14.92 13.91 -30.13
C SER A 256 14.47 12.47 -29.90
N SER A 257 13.18 12.24 -29.71
CA SER A 257 12.44 11.12 -30.33
C SER A 257 11.00 11.08 -29.82
N GLY A 258 10.09 11.56 -30.67
CA GLY A 258 8.69 11.15 -30.63
C GLY A 258 8.59 9.73 -31.16
N GLY A 259 7.79 8.90 -30.48
CA GLY A 259 7.45 7.55 -30.90
C GLY A 259 5.95 7.34 -30.74
N THR A 260 5.25 7.34 -31.87
CA THR A 260 3.84 6.99 -32.04
C THR A 260 3.64 5.48 -31.84
N ASN A 261 2.64 5.09 -31.05
CA ASN A 261 2.10 3.74 -31.05
C ASN A 261 0.58 3.81 -31.25
N GLY A 262 0.07 2.92 -32.11
CA GLY A 262 -1.27 2.92 -32.66
C GLY A 262 -2.38 2.90 -31.61
N GLU A 263 -3.34 3.79 -31.83
CA GLU A 263 -4.58 3.93 -31.08
C GLU A 263 -5.43 2.66 -31.18
N ILE A 264 -5.55 1.92 -30.09
CA ILE A 264 -6.88 1.53 -29.67
C ILE A 264 -7.42 2.79 -29.00
N ALA A 265 -8.43 3.44 -29.60
CA ALA A 265 -8.99 4.67 -29.05
C ALA A 265 -9.37 4.41 -27.59
N ALA A 266 -8.63 5.03 -26.68
CA ALA A 266 -8.93 4.95 -25.27
C ALA A 266 -10.38 5.40 -25.08
N PRO A 267 -11.18 4.73 -24.24
CA PRO A 267 -12.42 5.27 -23.71
C PRO A 267 -12.14 6.67 -23.17
N GLN A 268 -12.97 7.62 -23.62
CA GLN A 268 -12.72 9.05 -23.51
C GLN A 268 -13.84 9.73 -22.74
N ILE A 269 -13.44 10.63 -21.83
CA ILE A 269 -14.33 11.65 -21.28
C ILE A 269 -14.42 12.77 -22.31
N PHE A 270 -15.56 12.89 -22.99
CA PHE A 270 -15.85 13.99 -23.90
C PHE A 270 -16.44 15.15 -23.10
N ASN A 271 -15.64 16.18 -22.82
CA ASN A 271 -16.07 17.37 -22.10
C ASN A 271 -16.56 18.45 -23.08
N GLU A 272 -17.87 18.50 -23.30
CA GLU A 272 -18.58 19.55 -24.04
C GLU A 272 -19.36 20.49 -23.10
N LEU A 273 -18.92 20.60 -21.84
CA LEU A 273 -19.43 21.62 -20.94
C LEU A 273 -18.98 23.01 -21.41
N THR A 274 -19.79 24.02 -21.11
CA THR A 274 -19.47 25.42 -21.38
C THR A 274 -19.59 26.28 -20.11
N GLY A 275 -19.05 27.49 -20.18
CA GLY A 275 -19.18 28.50 -19.13
C GLY A 275 -18.79 28.01 -17.74
N LYS A 276 -19.63 28.32 -16.76
CA LYS A 276 -19.39 28.01 -15.34
C LYS A 276 -19.23 26.52 -15.06
N ALA A 277 -20.07 25.67 -15.65
CA ALA A 277 -19.99 24.21 -15.46
C ALA A 277 -18.65 23.67 -15.99
N LYS A 278 -18.21 24.16 -17.16
CA LYS A 278 -16.90 23.78 -17.72
C LYS A 278 -15.75 24.17 -16.80
N CYS A 279 -15.70 25.43 -16.38
CA CYS A 279 -14.66 25.93 -15.48
C CYS A 279 -14.53 25.05 -14.23
N LEU A 280 -15.66 24.77 -13.58
CA LEU A 280 -15.67 23.99 -12.35
C LEU A 280 -15.28 22.54 -12.59
N ASN A 281 -15.74 21.93 -13.69
CA ASN A 281 -15.33 20.57 -14.06
C ASN A 281 -13.82 20.48 -14.36
N ASP A 282 -13.26 21.45 -15.07
CA ASP A 282 -11.84 21.50 -15.38
C ASP A 282 -11.00 21.64 -14.09
N LEU A 283 -11.43 22.51 -13.16
CA LEU A 283 -10.79 22.67 -11.85
C LEU A 283 -10.90 21.39 -11.01
N LEU A 284 -12.06 20.72 -11.05
CA LEU A 284 -12.33 19.47 -10.34
C LEU A 284 -11.48 18.33 -10.90
N THR A 285 -11.33 18.24 -12.22
CA THR A 285 -10.50 17.22 -12.88
C THR A 285 -9.02 17.43 -12.57
N LYS A 286 -8.55 18.69 -12.61
CA LYS A 286 -7.14 19.03 -12.40
C LYS A 286 -6.70 18.96 -10.94
N ASN A 287 -7.56 19.37 -10.01
CA ASN A 287 -7.20 19.57 -8.60
C ASN A 287 -8.07 18.78 -7.62
N GLY A 288 -8.99 17.96 -8.13
CA GLY A 288 -9.85 17.13 -7.32
C GLY A 288 -9.07 16.11 -6.51
N ASN A 289 -9.65 15.72 -5.39
CA ASN A 289 -9.02 14.80 -4.46
C ASN A 289 -9.00 13.35 -4.98
N SER A 290 -8.42 12.46 -4.19
CA SER A 290 -8.30 11.04 -4.58
C SER A 290 -9.63 10.36 -4.91
N PHE A 291 -10.76 10.80 -4.35
CA PHE A 291 -12.08 10.29 -4.71
C PHE A 291 -12.50 10.73 -6.12
N VAL A 292 -12.37 12.02 -6.42
CA VAL A 292 -12.65 12.56 -7.76
C VAL A 292 -11.78 11.86 -8.80
N GLN A 293 -10.48 11.74 -8.54
CA GLN A 293 -9.56 11.06 -9.45
C GLN A 293 -9.95 9.59 -9.66
N LYS A 294 -10.37 8.88 -8.60
CA LYS A 294 -10.82 7.49 -8.71
C LYS A 294 -12.06 7.33 -9.58
N ILE A 295 -13.05 8.22 -9.45
CA ILE A 295 -14.25 8.18 -10.30
C ILE A 295 -13.90 8.46 -11.75
N LEU A 296 -13.05 9.46 -12.02
CA LEU A 296 -12.65 9.80 -13.39
C LEU A 296 -11.83 8.68 -14.05
N VAL A 297 -10.92 8.04 -13.29
CA VAL A 297 -10.12 6.89 -13.77
C VAL A 297 -11.00 5.70 -14.20
N ASN A 298 -12.21 5.54 -13.66
CA ASN A 298 -13.12 4.48 -14.09
C ASN A 298 -13.61 4.66 -15.54
N PHE A 299 -13.42 5.84 -16.12
CA PHE A 299 -13.80 6.18 -17.50
C PHE A 299 -12.60 6.43 -18.41
N GLU A 300 -11.38 6.46 -17.87
CA GLU A 300 -10.14 6.61 -18.64
C GLU A 300 -9.51 5.23 -18.93
N GLY A 301 -9.25 4.94 -20.21
CA GLY A 301 -8.37 3.84 -20.62
C GLY A 301 -9.02 2.47 -20.86
N LYS A 302 -9.59 1.78 -19.86
CA LYS A 302 -10.14 0.40 -20.01
C LYS A 302 -11.65 0.27 -19.77
N SER A 303 -12.35 1.38 -19.60
CA SER A 303 -13.81 1.36 -19.45
C SER A 303 -14.49 0.82 -20.71
N THR A 304 -15.50 -0.02 -20.57
CA THR A 304 -16.38 -0.38 -21.69
C THR A 304 -17.29 0.78 -22.10
N PHE A 305 -17.37 1.84 -21.29
CA PHE A 305 -18.24 2.99 -21.48
C PHE A 305 -17.46 4.28 -21.64
N ASN A 306 -17.87 5.09 -22.62
CA ASN A 306 -17.49 6.48 -22.74
C ASN A 306 -18.42 7.36 -21.90
N VAL A 307 -17.92 8.51 -21.44
CA VAL A 307 -18.75 9.52 -20.77
C VAL A 307 -18.69 10.82 -21.56
N LYS A 308 -19.85 11.37 -21.90
CA LYS A 308 -19.96 12.69 -22.53
C LYS A 308 -20.67 13.65 -21.58
N LEU A 309 -19.98 14.71 -21.18
CA LEU A 309 -20.58 15.81 -20.43
C LEU A 309 -21.00 16.90 -21.41
N VAL A 310 -22.24 17.37 -21.32
CA VAL A 310 -22.78 18.40 -22.21
C VAL A 310 -23.55 19.45 -21.42
N SER A 311 -23.31 20.73 -21.75
CA SER A 311 -24.15 21.82 -21.27
C SER A 311 -25.42 21.92 -22.11
N LYS A 312 -26.58 21.92 -21.46
CA LYS A 312 -27.86 22.29 -22.06
C LYS A 312 -28.28 23.66 -21.53
N ASP A 313 -29.07 24.42 -22.30
CA ASP A 313 -29.66 25.66 -21.78
C ASP A 313 -30.46 25.34 -20.50
N LYS A 314 -31.43 24.42 -20.63
CA LYS A 314 -32.20 23.83 -19.55
C LYS A 314 -32.19 22.31 -19.63
N VAL A 315 -32.22 21.66 -18.48
CA VAL A 315 -32.48 20.21 -18.36
C VAL A 315 -33.82 20.06 -17.66
N ILE A 316 -34.79 19.38 -18.29
CA ILE A 316 -36.15 19.23 -17.77
C ILE A 316 -36.36 17.79 -17.33
N SER A 317 -36.79 17.59 -16.08
CA SER A 317 -37.13 16.26 -15.58
C SER A 317 -38.37 15.73 -16.29
N GLU A 318 -38.28 14.54 -16.89
CA GLU A 318 -39.44 13.86 -17.48
C GLU A 318 -40.50 13.50 -16.42
N LYS A 319 -40.10 13.32 -15.16
CA LYS A 319 -40.99 12.94 -14.05
C LYS A 319 -41.82 14.11 -13.54
N THR A 320 -41.23 15.30 -13.42
CA THR A 320 -41.87 16.46 -12.77
C THR A 320 -42.21 17.58 -13.74
N GLY A 321 -41.64 17.59 -14.94
CA GLY A 321 -41.74 18.69 -15.91
C GLY A 321 -41.00 19.95 -15.48
N LEU A 322 -40.25 19.91 -14.37
CA LEU A 322 -39.50 21.04 -13.83
C LEU A 322 -38.05 21.01 -14.29
N GLU A 323 -37.43 22.19 -14.34
CA GLU A 323 -36.01 22.32 -14.60
C GLU A 323 -35.18 21.80 -13.43
N ILE A 324 -34.20 20.94 -13.73
CA ILE A 324 -33.28 20.31 -12.78
C ILE A 324 -31.84 20.75 -13.05
N ASN A 325 -30.97 20.57 -12.05
CA ASN A 325 -29.57 21.01 -12.13
C ASN A 325 -28.76 20.20 -13.15
N GLY A 326 -29.05 18.92 -13.27
CA GLY A 326 -28.41 17.99 -14.20
C GLY A 326 -29.11 16.65 -14.20
N GLN A 327 -28.74 15.80 -15.14
CA GLN A 327 -29.16 14.41 -15.18
C GLN A 327 -28.12 13.55 -15.89
N THR A 328 -28.09 12.28 -15.54
CA THR A 328 -27.29 11.27 -16.22
C THR A 328 -28.21 10.27 -16.90
N LEU A 329 -28.00 10.06 -18.19
CA LEU A 329 -28.78 9.14 -18.99
C LEU A 329 -28.19 7.72 -18.92
N PRO A 330 -29.03 6.67 -18.92
CA PRO A 330 -28.56 5.29 -19.08
C PRO A 330 -27.70 5.12 -20.33
N PRO A 331 -26.73 4.18 -20.32
CA PRO A 331 -25.82 4.00 -21.44
C PRO A 331 -26.55 3.59 -22.71
N LYS A 332 -26.23 4.26 -23.82
CA LYS A 332 -26.67 3.90 -25.17
C LYS A 332 -25.45 3.77 -26.07
N ASP A 333 -25.30 2.63 -26.75
CA ASP A 333 -24.14 2.35 -27.61
C ASP A 333 -22.78 2.58 -26.89
N ASN A 334 -22.70 2.12 -25.64
CA ASN A 334 -21.55 2.31 -24.74
C ASN A 334 -21.23 3.78 -24.41
N LEU A 335 -22.15 4.72 -24.62
CA LEU A 335 -22.01 6.13 -24.25
C LEU A 335 -22.98 6.48 -23.11
N ILE A 336 -22.43 6.96 -22.00
CA ILE A 336 -23.18 7.57 -20.89
C ILE A 336 -23.13 9.09 -21.10
N VAL A 337 -24.30 9.74 -21.07
CA VAL A 337 -24.40 11.19 -21.26
C VAL A 337 -24.78 11.84 -19.94
N ILE A 338 -23.97 12.81 -19.51
CA ILE A 338 -24.26 13.69 -18.38
C ILE A 338 -24.67 15.05 -18.96
N GLU A 339 -25.88 15.49 -18.66
CA GLU A 339 -26.39 16.79 -19.05
C GLU A 339 -26.41 17.73 -17.84
N ILE A 340 -25.82 18.91 -17.97
CA ILE A 340 -25.83 19.95 -16.93
C ILE A 340 -26.61 21.16 -17.43
N SER A 341 -27.57 21.64 -16.64
CA SER A 341 -28.36 22.84 -16.94
C SER A 341 -27.51 24.09 -16.75
N THR A 342 -27.36 24.88 -17.82
CA THR A 342 -26.58 26.11 -17.81
C THR A 342 -27.31 27.20 -17.03
N SER A 343 -28.63 27.33 -17.17
CA SER A 343 -29.42 28.26 -16.35
C SER A 343 -29.32 27.94 -14.87
N LYS A 344 -29.47 26.67 -14.45
CA LYS A 344 -29.27 26.28 -13.04
C LYS A 344 -27.84 26.49 -12.57
N ALA A 345 -26.84 26.15 -13.38
CA ALA A 345 -25.46 26.38 -13.01
C ALA A 345 -25.17 27.87 -12.73
N ASN A 346 -25.79 28.77 -13.50
CA ASN A 346 -25.65 30.22 -13.32
C ASN A 346 -26.43 30.77 -12.11
N GLU A 347 -27.58 30.16 -11.78
CA GLU A 347 -28.38 30.51 -10.59
C GLU A 347 -27.71 30.07 -9.27
N ASN A 348 -27.07 28.90 -9.27
CA ASN A 348 -26.54 28.27 -8.06
C ASN A 348 -25.15 28.77 -7.68
N SER A 349 -24.70 28.52 -6.44
CA SER A 349 -23.33 28.83 -6.03
C SER A 349 -22.31 27.92 -6.72
N ALA A 350 -21.06 28.35 -6.82
CA ALA A 350 -20.01 27.56 -7.45
C ALA A 350 -19.85 26.18 -6.79
N LEU A 351 -19.93 26.11 -5.46
CA LEU A 351 -19.85 24.85 -4.72
C LEU A 351 -21.06 23.94 -4.97
N ASP A 352 -22.27 24.49 -5.14
CA ASP A 352 -23.46 23.67 -5.45
C ASP A 352 -23.43 23.12 -6.89
N VAL A 353 -22.82 23.85 -7.83
CA VAL A 353 -22.55 23.33 -9.18
C VAL A 353 -21.52 22.20 -9.14
N VAL A 354 -20.47 22.31 -8.32
CA VAL A 354 -19.50 21.22 -8.11
C VAL A 354 -20.18 19.98 -7.52
N ARG A 355 -21.06 20.16 -6.52
CA ARG A 355 -21.88 19.07 -5.98
C ARG A 355 -22.69 18.40 -7.09
N THR A 356 -23.35 19.18 -7.94
CA THR A 356 -24.14 18.65 -9.06
C THR A 356 -23.25 17.81 -10.00
N ILE A 357 -22.09 18.33 -10.42
CA ILE A 357 -21.17 17.59 -11.30
C ILE A 357 -20.71 16.27 -10.64
N LEU A 358 -20.36 16.29 -9.36
CA LEU A 358 -19.96 15.09 -8.62
C LEU A 358 -21.11 14.08 -8.52
N HIS A 359 -22.33 14.56 -8.29
CA HIS A 359 -23.54 13.74 -8.23
C HIS A 359 -23.76 12.99 -9.55
N GLU A 360 -23.67 13.69 -10.67
CA GLU A 360 -23.84 13.08 -11.99
C GLU A 360 -22.70 12.11 -12.36
N TYR A 361 -21.46 12.43 -12.00
CA TYR A 361 -20.36 11.47 -12.19
C TYR A 361 -20.57 10.16 -11.42
N ILE A 362 -21.17 10.21 -10.23
CA ILE A 362 -21.50 9.00 -9.48
C ILE A 362 -22.63 8.23 -10.18
N HIS A 363 -23.66 8.89 -10.72
CA HIS A 363 -24.65 8.20 -11.56
C HIS A 363 -24.00 7.50 -12.75
N ALA A 364 -23.04 8.16 -13.42
CA ALA A 364 -22.30 7.54 -14.52
C ALA A 364 -21.49 6.32 -14.05
N ASP A 365 -20.90 6.36 -12.86
CA ASP A 365 -20.13 5.25 -12.28
C ASP A 365 -21.04 4.07 -11.92
N LEU A 366 -22.22 4.36 -11.39
CA LEU A 366 -23.24 3.34 -11.14
C LEU A 366 -23.74 2.72 -12.45
N HIS A 367 -23.99 3.53 -13.48
CA HIS A 367 -24.39 3.02 -14.80
C HIS A 367 -23.31 2.13 -15.43
N SER A 368 -22.05 2.55 -15.45
CA SER A 368 -21.00 1.71 -16.03
C SER A 368 -20.89 0.36 -15.33
N LYS A 369 -21.00 0.34 -13.99
CA LYS A 369 -20.98 -0.89 -13.19
C LYS A 369 -22.22 -1.76 -13.40
N THR A 370 -23.42 -1.18 -13.49
CA THR A 370 -24.67 -1.94 -13.74
C THR A 370 -24.68 -2.61 -15.10
N PHE A 371 -24.11 -1.97 -16.13
CA PHE A 371 -24.25 -2.42 -17.53
C PHE A 371 -23.02 -3.16 -18.09
N THR A 372 -21.92 -3.27 -17.33
CA THR A 372 -20.72 -4.05 -17.73
C THR A 372 -21.00 -5.57 -17.69
N GLU A 373 -20.68 -6.29 -18.77
CA GLU A 373 -21.02 -7.72 -18.94
C GLU A 373 -20.36 -8.67 -17.92
N TYR A 374 -19.20 -8.30 -17.36
CA TYR A 374 -18.53 -9.06 -16.30
C TYR A 374 -19.40 -9.27 -15.05
N TYR A 375 -20.40 -8.40 -14.84
CA TYR A 375 -21.31 -8.43 -13.69
C TYR A 375 -22.68 -9.08 -14.00
N LYS A 376 -22.84 -9.72 -15.18
CA LYS A 376 -24.08 -10.46 -15.56
C LYS A 376 -24.22 -11.82 -14.89
N GLY A 377 -23.17 -12.35 -14.23
CA GLY A 377 -23.31 -13.51 -13.34
C GLY A 377 -24.11 -13.13 -12.09
N GLU A 378 -25.01 -14.00 -11.63
CA GLU A 378 -26.00 -13.80 -10.55
C GLU A 378 -25.42 -13.46 -9.15
N THR A 379 -24.27 -12.80 -9.00
CA THR A 379 -23.69 -12.42 -7.69
C THR A 379 -22.88 -11.12 -7.61
N GLY A 380 -22.61 -10.37 -8.69
CA GLY A 380 -21.51 -9.36 -8.68
C GLY A 380 -21.80 -7.92 -8.17
N PHE A 381 -22.80 -7.24 -8.73
CA PHE A 381 -23.08 -5.81 -8.43
C PHE A 381 -24.56 -5.46 -8.60
N LYS A 382 -25.23 -6.01 -9.63
CA LYS A 382 -26.65 -5.77 -9.89
C LYS A 382 -27.54 -6.19 -8.70
N LEU A 383 -27.31 -7.37 -8.12
CA LEU A 383 -28.02 -7.82 -6.91
C LEU A 383 -27.77 -6.93 -5.69
N VAL A 384 -26.52 -6.49 -5.48
CA VAL A 384 -26.18 -5.58 -4.39
C VAL A 384 -26.81 -4.20 -4.61
N SER A 385 -26.85 -3.71 -5.85
CA SER A 385 -27.52 -2.46 -6.22
C SER A 385 -29.05 -2.56 -6.05
N GLU A 386 -29.65 -3.71 -6.39
CA GLU A 386 -31.06 -4.02 -6.16
C GLU A 386 -31.42 -4.03 -4.67
N MET A 387 -30.48 -4.31 -3.75
CA MET A 387 -30.71 -4.20 -2.30
C MET A 387 -30.96 -2.76 -1.84
N TYR A 388 -30.54 -1.75 -2.59
CA TYR A 388 -30.71 -0.34 -2.22
C TYR A 388 -32.00 0.30 -2.77
N ALA A 389 -32.88 -0.47 -3.46
CA ALA A 389 -34.13 -0.01 -4.08
C ALA A 389 -33.99 1.00 -5.24
N ASN A 390 -33.06 1.98 -5.19
CA ASN A 390 -32.73 2.87 -6.30
C ASN A 390 -31.29 3.44 -6.19
N GLN A 391 -30.81 4.08 -7.27
CA GLN A 391 -29.45 4.64 -7.34
C GLN A 391 -29.19 5.72 -6.26
N HIS A 392 -30.15 6.59 -5.95
CA HIS A 392 -29.96 7.62 -4.93
C HIS A 392 -29.77 7.03 -3.53
N ALA A 393 -30.45 5.94 -3.20
CA ALA A 393 -30.26 5.23 -1.93
C ALA A 393 -28.86 4.58 -1.86
N GLN A 394 -28.39 3.98 -2.96
CA GLN A 394 -27.02 3.48 -3.06
C GLN A 394 -25.98 4.60 -2.90
N MET A 395 -26.21 5.77 -3.51
CA MET A 395 -25.36 6.95 -3.35
C MET A 395 -25.31 7.44 -1.91
N ALA A 396 -26.45 7.50 -1.23
CA ALA A 396 -26.53 7.91 0.16
C ALA A 396 -25.77 6.95 1.09
N SER A 397 -25.84 5.63 0.84
CA SER A 397 -25.13 4.64 1.65
C SER A 397 -23.62 4.58 1.38
N VAL A 398 -23.20 4.69 0.13
CA VAL A 398 -21.81 4.37 -0.28
C VAL A 398 -20.98 5.61 -0.58
N TYR A 399 -21.58 6.66 -1.14
CA TYR A 399 -20.85 7.80 -1.70
C TYR A 399 -20.99 9.10 -0.90
N LEU A 400 -21.95 9.21 0.03
CA LEU A 400 -22.22 10.43 0.79
C LEU A 400 -20.98 10.98 1.50
N ASN A 401 -20.24 10.12 2.21
CA ASN A 401 -19.03 10.53 2.93
C ASN A 401 -17.91 10.98 1.98
N SER A 402 -17.76 10.31 0.84
CA SER A 402 -16.77 10.67 -0.17
C SER A 402 -17.10 12.00 -0.84
N MET A 403 -18.38 12.23 -1.16
CA MET A 403 -18.86 13.52 -1.69
C MET A 403 -18.67 14.65 -0.69
N LYS A 404 -18.98 14.43 0.59
CA LYS A 404 -18.71 15.37 1.68
C LYS A 404 -17.25 15.79 1.72
N GLN A 405 -16.32 14.84 1.71
CA GLN A 405 -14.88 15.16 1.77
C GLN A 405 -14.40 15.88 0.51
N ALA A 406 -14.86 15.47 -0.68
CA ALA A 406 -14.52 16.15 -1.92
C ALA A 406 -15.00 17.61 -1.95
N LEU A 407 -16.23 17.87 -1.50
CA LEU A 407 -16.76 19.23 -1.40
C LEU A 407 -15.97 20.08 -0.39
N LYS A 408 -15.63 19.50 0.76
CA LYS A 408 -14.83 20.17 1.79
C LYS A 408 -13.46 20.59 1.28
N GLU A 409 -12.74 19.66 0.66
CA GLU A 409 -11.40 19.91 0.14
C GLU A 409 -11.44 20.89 -1.02
N PHE A 410 -12.39 20.76 -1.96
CA PHE A 410 -12.53 21.68 -3.07
C PHE A 410 -12.87 23.11 -2.62
N HIS A 411 -13.79 23.26 -1.67
CA HIS A 411 -14.15 24.56 -1.12
C HIS A 411 -12.94 25.24 -0.46
N LYS A 412 -12.18 24.49 0.36
CA LYS A 412 -11.04 25.02 1.11
C LYS A 412 -9.83 25.35 0.24
N THR A 413 -9.58 24.57 -0.81
CA THR A 413 -8.33 24.65 -1.59
C THR A 413 -8.47 25.36 -2.93
N ILE A 414 -9.65 25.29 -3.56
CA ILE A 414 -9.89 25.83 -4.90
C ILE A 414 -10.81 27.05 -4.85
N LEU A 415 -11.89 26.99 -4.08
CA LEU A 415 -12.81 28.12 -3.89
C LEU A 415 -12.46 28.92 -2.63
N ILE A 416 -11.17 29.21 -2.44
CA ILE A 416 -10.66 29.79 -1.18
C ILE A 416 -11.28 31.13 -0.83
N ASP A 417 -11.58 31.97 -1.82
CA ASP A 417 -12.27 33.24 -1.62
C ASP A 417 -13.69 33.06 -1.09
N ASP A 418 -14.39 32.03 -1.58
CA ASP A 418 -15.74 31.69 -1.13
C ASP A 418 -15.72 31.11 0.29
N TYR A 419 -14.73 30.27 0.57
CA TYR A 419 -14.48 29.73 1.90
C TYR A 419 -14.21 30.84 2.93
N ASN A 420 -13.37 31.82 2.57
CA ASN A 420 -13.08 32.96 3.43
C ASN A 420 -14.29 33.88 3.62
N LYS A 421 -15.12 34.06 2.57
CA LYS A 421 -16.39 34.81 2.69
C LYS A 421 -17.38 34.12 3.61
N TYR A 422 -17.48 32.79 3.55
CA TYR A 422 -18.30 32.04 4.50
C TYR A 422 -17.87 32.32 5.94
N ILE A 423 -16.56 32.26 6.22
CA ILE A 423 -16.02 32.54 7.57
C ILE A 423 -16.34 33.98 7.99
N ALA A 424 -16.13 34.94 7.11
CA ALA A 424 -16.40 36.35 7.40
C ALA A 424 -17.89 36.61 7.71
N TYR A 425 -18.80 35.90 7.03
CA TYR A 425 -20.24 36.07 7.20
C TYR A 425 -20.78 35.35 8.45
N TYR A 426 -20.40 34.09 8.65
CA TYR A 426 -20.94 33.26 9.73
C TYR A 426 -20.10 33.31 11.03
N GLY A 427 -18.90 33.88 10.99
CA GLY A 427 -17.99 33.92 12.14
C GLY A 427 -17.38 32.57 12.51
N GLU A 428 -17.56 31.55 11.66
CA GLU A 428 -17.09 30.18 11.90
C GLU A 428 -16.62 29.53 10.59
N VAL A 429 -15.72 28.55 10.73
CA VAL A 429 -15.32 27.71 9.58
C VAL A 429 -16.48 26.79 9.17
N PRO A 430 -16.67 26.51 7.86
CA PRO A 430 -17.69 25.55 7.45
C PRO A 430 -17.38 24.17 8.04
N SER A 431 -18.35 23.60 8.77
CA SER A 431 -18.21 22.34 9.49
C SER A 431 -18.39 21.12 8.58
N ASP A 432 -17.98 19.94 9.03
CA ASP A 432 -18.24 18.69 8.30
C ASP A 432 -19.75 18.44 8.11
N ALA A 433 -20.57 18.84 9.08
CA ALA A 433 -22.02 18.77 8.98
C ALA A 433 -22.57 19.66 7.86
N PHE A 434 -21.94 20.81 7.57
CA PHE A 434 -22.33 21.65 6.44
C PHE A 434 -22.06 20.93 5.10
N TYR A 435 -20.90 20.30 4.95
CA TYR A 435 -20.60 19.55 3.72
C TYR A 435 -21.41 18.26 3.58
N GLU A 436 -21.74 17.60 4.68
CA GLU A 436 -22.69 16.49 4.69
C GLU A 436 -24.07 16.97 4.23
N ALA A 437 -24.51 18.13 4.72
CA ALA A 437 -25.78 18.72 4.33
C ALA A 437 -25.83 19.09 2.84
N LEU A 438 -24.72 19.58 2.28
CA LEU A 438 -24.57 19.77 0.84
C LEU A 438 -24.64 18.44 0.10
N ALA A 439 -23.91 17.41 0.52
CA ALA A 439 -23.90 16.10 -0.14
C ALA A 439 -25.29 15.43 -0.21
N TRP A 440 -26.18 15.73 0.75
CA TRP A 440 -27.58 15.30 0.72
C TRP A 440 -28.43 15.98 -0.38
N GLY A 441 -27.97 17.09 -0.96
CA GLY A 441 -28.63 17.77 -2.06
C GLY A 441 -28.76 16.87 -3.30
N GLY A 442 -29.98 16.74 -3.84
CA GLY A 442 -30.33 15.80 -4.92
C GLY A 442 -30.69 14.39 -4.43
N LEU A 443 -30.17 13.95 -3.27
CA LEU A 443 -30.50 12.64 -2.69
C LEU A 443 -31.80 12.67 -1.88
N ARG A 444 -31.99 13.71 -1.06
CA ARG A 444 -33.15 13.84 -0.16
C ARG A 444 -34.48 14.02 -0.88
N ASP A 445 -34.46 14.58 -2.09
CA ASP A 445 -35.66 14.92 -2.86
C ASP A 445 -36.28 13.68 -3.55
N ASN A 446 -35.66 12.52 -3.38
CA ASN A 446 -36.09 11.24 -3.94
C ASN A 446 -36.61 10.24 -2.88
N ASP A 447 -36.89 10.70 -1.65
CA ASP A 447 -37.46 9.91 -0.54
C ASP A 447 -36.76 8.55 -0.33
N VAL A 448 -35.43 8.55 -0.45
CA VAL A 448 -34.63 7.34 -0.22
C VAL A 448 -34.76 6.88 1.23
N ASN A 449 -34.80 5.56 1.47
CA ASN A 449 -34.96 5.00 2.82
C ASN A 449 -33.92 5.56 3.81
N THR A 450 -32.68 5.71 3.34
CA THR A 450 -31.58 6.31 4.12
C THR A 450 -31.84 7.76 4.56
N TRP A 451 -32.71 8.49 3.86
CA TRP A 451 -33.18 9.81 4.26
C TRP A 451 -34.40 9.69 5.17
N THR A 452 -35.41 8.90 4.79
CA THR A 452 -36.65 8.76 5.56
C THR A 452 -36.40 8.23 6.97
N ASP A 453 -35.40 7.38 7.14
CA ASP A 453 -35.04 6.75 8.42
C ASP A 453 -34.24 7.69 9.34
N LEU A 454 -33.80 8.85 8.84
CA LEU A 454 -33.12 9.83 9.69
C LEU A 454 -34.09 10.44 10.72
N PRO A 455 -33.63 10.64 11.97
CA PRO A 455 -34.35 11.41 12.98
C PRO A 455 -34.75 12.81 12.48
N ALA A 456 -35.92 13.29 12.92
CA ALA A 456 -36.49 14.56 12.44
C ALA A 456 -35.62 15.80 12.75
N ASP A 457 -34.94 15.78 13.90
CA ASP A 457 -33.95 16.77 14.31
C ASP A 457 -32.72 16.77 13.39
N LYS A 458 -32.23 15.58 12.99
CA LYS A 458 -31.13 15.45 12.02
C LYS A 458 -31.54 15.98 10.64
N LYS A 459 -32.74 15.67 10.15
CA LYS A 459 -33.26 16.23 8.89
C LYS A 459 -33.33 17.75 8.93
N THR A 460 -33.85 18.30 10.03
CA THR A 460 -33.96 19.75 10.23
C THR A 460 -32.57 20.41 10.24
N SER A 461 -31.60 19.80 10.92
CA SER A 461 -30.22 20.28 10.94
C SER A 461 -29.60 20.30 9.54
N ILE A 462 -29.78 19.23 8.76
CA ILE A 462 -29.31 19.14 7.37
C ILE A 462 -29.95 20.24 6.52
N ILE A 463 -31.27 20.44 6.61
CA ILE A 463 -31.97 21.47 5.84
C ILE A 463 -31.43 22.87 6.17
N ASN A 464 -31.29 23.19 7.46
CA ASN A 464 -30.79 24.48 7.91
C ASN A 464 -29.37 24.75 7.43
N LEU A 465 -28.48 23.75 7.47
CA LEU A 465 -27.11 23.87 7.01
C LEU A 465 -27.03 23.96 5.47
N ALA A 466 -27.82 23.16 4.75
CA ALA A 466 -27.87 23.19 3.29
C ALA A 466 -28.32 24.56 2.76
N ASN A 467 -29.24 25.25 3.46
CA ASN A 467 -29.69 26.59 3.06
C ASN A 467 -28.57 27.65 3.09
N ARG A 468 -27.47 27.40 3.83
CA ARG A 468 -26.30 28.30 3.81
C ARG A 468 -25.58 28.29 2.44
N ALA A 469 -25.80 27.26 1.62
CA ALA A 469 -25.24 27.18 0.27
C ALA A 469 -25.70 28.32 -0.66
N ALA A 470 -26.87 28.90 -0.40
CA ALA A 470 -27.40 30.03 -1.15
C ALA A 470 -26.62 31.34 -0.91
N MET A 471 -25.88 31.42 0.21
CA MET A 471 -25.04 32.58 0.55
C MET A 471 -23.64 32.50 -0.05
N LEU A 472 -23.28 31.35 -0.63
CA LEU A 472 -22.01 31.15 -1.31
C LEU A 472 -21.99 31.86 -2.68
N SER A 473 -20.80 32.23 -3.12
CA SER A 473 -20.53 32.95 -4.35
C SER A 473 -20.99 32.16 -5.58
N ARG A 474 -21.63 32.86 -6.51
CA ARG A 474 -21.93 32.33 -7.85
C ARG A 474 -20.74 32.44 -8.80
N ILE A 475 -19.72 33.20 -8.45
CA ILE A 475 -18.54 33.48 -9.26
C ILE A 475 -17.55 32.33 -9.17
N THR A 476 -16.92 31.99 -10.29
CA THR A 476 -15.87 30.96 -10.38
C THR A 476 -14.48 31.57 -10.53
N PRO A 477 -13.40 30.84 -10.16
CA PRO A 477 -12.02 31.35 -10.25
C PRO A 477 -11.47 31.44 -11.68
N CYS A 478 -12.08 30.76 -12.66
CA CYS A 478 -11.60 30.82 -14.04
C CYS A 478 -11.92 32.18 -14.65
N ALA A 479 -10.95 32.79 -15.33
CA ALA A 479 -11.19 33.95 -16.17
C ALA A 479 -12.16 33.56 -17.30
N ASN A 480 -13.13 34.43 -17.58
CA ASN A 480 -14.05 34.28 -18.71
C ASN A 480 -13.33 34.40 -20.05
#